data_AF-A0A6J2Y0S8-F1
#
_entry.id   AF-A0A6J2Y0S8-F1
#
_cell.length_a   1.000
_cell.length_b   1.000
_cell.length_c   1.000
_cell.angle_alpha   90.00
_cell.angle_beta   90.00
_cell.angle_gamma   90.00
#
_symmetry.space_group_name_H-M   'P 1'
#
loop_
_entity.id
_entity.type
_entity.pdbx_description
1 polymer ?
#
loop_
_entity_poly.entity_id
_entity_poly.type
_entity_poly.pdbx_seq_one_letter_code
_entity_poly.pdbx_strand_id
1 'polypeptide(L)'
;MVDVSSDEVRNSSSETSQDAERQMTVAINEPTNDINDSFLGEKIKERVPPGLNGSLVFLYAIFFSEFAIGWVNLNRCSVNRLIPIYLIVAGFLGAAAKHISRYRQNQYCFWAMSFLILVNVAVHCLGTYIVYKEYQPNYDPRNGLYCNRTTYLVAFWILTIEYTLMVLFVFLSICFLLMRNAFHKNT
;
A
#
# COMPACT_ATOMS: atom_id res chain seq x y z
N MET A 1 -43.67 13.90 -54.81
CA MET A 1 -43.80 15.37 -54.79
C MET A 1 -44.65 15.70 -53.56
N VAL A 2 -44.08 16.20 -52.45
CA VAL A 2 -43.34 17.48 -52.25
C VAL A 2 -44.34 18.65 -52.14
N ASP A 3 -44.39 19.51 -51.12
CA ASP A 3 -43.88 19.56 -49.71
C ASP A 3 -44.76 20.61 -48.93
N VAL A 4 -44.56 21.14 -47.70
CA VAL A 4 -43.41 21.35 -46.79
C VAL A 4 -43.86 21.41 -45.30
N SER A 5 -43.19 22.16 -44.40
CA SER A 5 -43.38 22.17 -42.93
C SER A 5 -43.10 23.54 -42.26
N SER A 6 -43.54 23.68 -41.00
CA SER A 6 -42.88 24.38 -39.85
C SER A 6 -43.45 25.71 -39.30
N ASP A 7 -43.79 25.66 -38.00
CA ASP A 7 -44.01 26.81 -37.08
C ASP A 7 -43.06 26.69 -35.87
N GLU A 8 -42.09 27.60 -35.71
CA GLU A 8 -41.40 27.89 -34.44
C GLU A 8 -40.55 29.17 -34.56
N VAL A 9 -40.66 30.14 -33.63
CA VAL A 9 -39.62 31.11 -33.18
C VAL A 9 -40.18 32.31 -32.35
N ARG A 10 -39.89 32.30 -31.04
CA ARG A 10 -39.27 33.41 -30.25
C ARG A 10 -40.03 34.73 -29.90
N ASN A 11 -40.35 34.87 -28.59
CA ASN A 11 -40.22 36.08 -27.74
C ASN A 11 -41.25 37.25 -27.98
N SER A 12 -41.45 38.26 -27.11
CA SER A 12 -40.72 38.70 -25.91
C SER A 12 -41.58 39.54 -24.92
N SER A 13 -41.30 39.43 -23.62
CA SER A 13 -41.36 40.47 -22.56
C SER A 13 -42.43 41.59 -22.59
N SER A 14 -43.31 41.67 -21.56
CA SER A 14 -43.96 42.94 -21.12
C SER A 14 -44.53 42.98 -19.69
N GLU A 15 -44.83 41.86 -19.02
CA GLU A 15 -45.58 41.86 -17.74
C GLU A 15 -44.69 41.67 -16.50
N THR A 16 -43.98 42.75 -16.13
CA THR A 16 -43.14 42.81 -14.93
C THR A 16 -43.87 43.58 -13.81
N SER A 17 -43.59 43.23 -12.53
CA SER A 17 -43.64 44.11 -11.33
C SER A 17 -44.90 44.22 -10.42
N GLN A 18 -45.86 43.26 -10.39
CA GLN A 18 -46.92 43.29 -9.33
C GLN A 18 -47.06 42.05 -8.42
N ASP A 19 -46.69 40.83 -8.83
CA ASP A 19 -46.81 39.63 -7.95
C ASP A 19 -45.72 39.50 -6.86
N ALA A 20 -44.89 40.53 -6.66
CA ALA A 20 -43.61 40.41 -5.95
C ALA A 20 -43.69 40.36 -4.41
N GLU A 21 -44.71 40.95 -3.77
CA GLU A 21 -44.77 41.02 -2.28
C GLU A 21 -45.52 39.85 -1.64
N ARG A 22 -46.55 39.28 -2.29
CA ARG A 22 -47.54 38.43 -1.59
C ARG A 22 -47.11 36.98 -1.34
N GLN A 23 -45.87 36.61 -1.67
CA GLN A 23 -45.31 35.28 -1.43
C GLN A 23 -44.29 35.24 -0.26
N MET A 24 -43.93 36.39 0.33
CA MET A 24 -42.73 36.51 1.17
C MET A 24 -42.85 36.00 2.62
N THR A 25 -44.05 35.73 3.14
CA THR A 25 -44.30 35.54 4.60
C THR A 25 -44.73 34.15 5.05
N VAL A 26 -44.77 33.14 4.18
CA VAL A 26 -45.25 31.77 4.52
C VAL A 26 -44.15 30.70 4.45
N ALA A 27 -43.04 30.96 3.75
CA ALA A 27 -41.99 29.97 3.45
C ALA A 27 -40.87 29.84 4.52
N ILE A 28 -41.08 30.30 5.75
CA ILE A 28 -40.07 30.28 6.82
C ILE A 28 -40.25 29.05 7.73
N ASN A 29 -40.24 27.85 7.14
CA ASN A 29 -40.15 26.56 7.83
C ASN A 29 -39.45 25.52 6.93
N GLU A 30 -38.13 25.46 7.11
CA GLU A 30 -37.16 24.34 6.99
C GLU A 30 -37.62 22.93 6.50
N PRO A 31 -36.78 22.12 5.79
CA PRO A 31 -35.38 22.33 5.35
C PRO A 31 -35.15 22.25 3.82
N THR A 32 -34.05 22.87 3.35
CA THR A 32 -33.56 22.76 1.95
C THR A 32 -32.15 22.17 1.90
N ASN A 33 -31.98 20.92 2.36
CA ASN A 33 -30.65 20.27 2.41
C ASN A 33 -30.55 19.00 1.54
N ASP A 34 -31.57 18.14 1.52
CA ASP A 34 -31.47 16.76 1.00
C ASP A 34 -31.16 16.64 -0.51
N ILE A 35 -31.56 17.63 -1.31
CA ILE A 35 -31.37 17.59 -2.77
C ILE A 35 -29.89 17.79 -3.13
N ASN A 36 -29.17 18.67 -2.44
CA ASN A 36 -27.76 18.92 -2.71
C ASN A 36 -26.88 17.72 -2.34
N ASP A 37 -27.14 17.07 -1.21
CA ASP A 37 -26.40 15.89 -0.76
C ASP A 37 -26.53 14.72 -1.75
N SER A 38 -27.68 14.54 -2.39
CA SER A 38 -27.87 13.49 -3.41
C SER A 38 -26.94 13.67 -4.63
N PHE A 39 -26.77 14.91 -5.11
CA PHE A 39 -25.90 15.22 -6.24
C PHE A 39 -24.41 15.25 -5.85
N LEU A 40 -24.10 15.69 -4.61
CA LEU A 40 -22.75 15.61 -4.07
C LEU A 40 -22.30 14.15 -3.90
N GLY A 41 -23.19 13.27 -3.44
CA GLY A 41 -22.94 11.84 -3.29
C GLY A 41 -22.61 11.12 -4.60
N GLU A 42 -23.23 11.53 -5.72
CA GLU A 42 -22.87 10.99 -7.04
C GLU A 42 -21.55 11.61 -7.57
N LYS A 43 -21.33 12.92 -7.37
CA LYS A 43 -20.09 13.61 -7.80
C LYS A 43 -18.84 13.19 -7.02
N ILE A 44 -18.98 12.82 -5.75
CA ILE A 44 -17.87 12.30 -4.91
C ILE A 44 -17.68 10.78 -5.11
N LYS A 45 -18.33 10.19 -6.13
CA LYS A 45 -17.87 8.91 -6.71
C LYS A 45 -16.61 9.11 -7.56
N GLU A 46 -15.57 9.66 -6.93
CA GLU A 46 -14.22 9.71 -7.46
C GLU A 46 -13.81 8.30 -7.90
N ARG A 47 -13.19 8.18 -9.07
CA ARG A 47 -12.71 6.89 -9.58
C ARG A 47 -11.47 6.45 -8.81
N VAL A 48 -11.66 5.98 -7.57
CA VAL A 48 -10.65 5.21 -6.84
C VAL A 48 -10.22 4.05 -7.75
N PRO A 49 -8.99 4.03 -8.27
CA PRO A 49 -8.56 2.99 -9.19
C PRO A 49 -8.53 1.63 -8.47
N PRO A 50 -8.77 0.51 -9.17
CA PRO A 50 -9.01 -0.79 -8.53
C PRO A 50 -7.87 -1.23 -7.61
N GLY A 51 -8.12 -1.15 -6.30
CA GLY A 51 -7.26 -1.71 -5.25
C GLY A 51 -5.83 -1.17 -5.23
N LEU A 52 -5.65 0.14 -4.98
CA LEU A 52 -4.41 0.62 -4.36
C LEU A 52 -4.47 0.32 -2.85
N ASN A 53 -4.31 -0.96 -2.50
CA ASN A 53 -4.37 -1.41 -1.11
C ASN A 53 -3.25 -0.73 -0.31
N GLY A 54 -3.58 0.10 0.69
CA GLY A 54 -2.58 0.85 1.47
C GLY A 54 -1.52 -0.06 2.11
N SER A 55 -1.92 -1.25 2.57
CA SER A 55 -1.01 -2.31 3.03
C SER A 55 0.02 -2.75 1.97
N LEU A 56 -0.36 -2.79 0.69
CA LEU A 56 0.56 -3.14 -0.40
C LEU A 56 1.59 -2.02 -0.63
N VAL A 57 1.18 -0.75 -0.56
CA VAL A 57 2.08 0.41 -0.65
C VAL A 57 3.06 0.44 0.52
N PHE A 58 2.56 0.25 1.74
CA PHE A 58 3.39 0.18 2.96
C PHE A 58 4.43 -0.93 2.90
N LEU A 59 4.03 -2.13 2.44
CA LEU A 59 4.95 -3.26 2.28
C LEU A 59 5.96 -3.06 1.13
N TYR A 60 5.67 -2.23 0.12
CA TYR A 60 6.68 -1.81 -0.86
C TYR A 60 7.68 -0.80 -0.28
N ALA A 61 7.22 0.13 0.58
CA ALA A 61 8.10 1.08 1.25
C ALA A 61 9.11 0.38 2.18
N ILE A 62 8.70 -0.71 2.84
CA ILE A 62 9.57 -1.57 3.66
C ILE A 62 10.70 -2.18 2.80
N PHE A 63 10.37 -2.96 1.75
CA PHE A 63 11.39 -3.56 0.87
C PHE A 63 12.30 -2.53 0.19
N PHE A 64 11.77 -1.34 -0.15
CA PHE A 64 12.58 -0.24 -0.68
C PHE A 64 13.56 0.32 0.36
N SER A 65 13.15 0.38 1.64
CA SER A 65 14.03 0.81 2.74
C SER A 65 15.19 -0.17 2.99
N GLU A 66 14.94 -1.48 2.95
CA GLU A 66 16.00 -2.51 3.04
C GLU A 66 17.02 -2.35 1.90
N PHE A 67 16.54 -2.21 0.67
CA PHE A 67 17.38 -2.01 -0.51
C PHE A 67 18.23 -0.73 -0.38
N ALA A 68 17.63 0.39 0.02
CA ALA A 68 18.34 1.66 0.20
C ALA A 68 19.37 1.59 1.34
N ILE A 69 19.03 0.98 2.48
CA ILE A 69 19.94 0.78 3.61
C ILE A 69 21.11 -0.12 3.21
N GLY A 70 20.84 -1.23 2.50
CA GLY A 70 21.87 -2.10 1.96
C GLY A 70 22.80 -1.37 0.98
N TRP A 71 22.25 -0.62 0.03
CA TRP A 71 23.03 0.14 -0.95
C TRP A 71 23.94 1.19 -0.30
N VAL A 72 23.42 1.98 0.64
CA VAL A 72 24.18 3.04 1.32
C VAL A 72 25.29 2.47 2.23
N ASN A 73 25.08 1.31 2.84
CA ASN A 73 26.09 0.68 3.72
C ASN A 73 27.12 -0.16 2.95
N LEU A 74 26.84 -0.58 1.71
CA LEU A 74 27.71 -1.45 0.89
C LEU A 74 29.17 -0.95 0.77
N ASN A 75 29.35 0.37 0.70
CA ASN A 75 30.65 1.02 0.52
C ASN A 75 31.26 1.57 1.84
N ARG A 76 30.61 1.34 2.99
CA ARG A 76 31.03 1.90 4.30
C ARG A 76 31.66 0.89 5.25
N CYS A 77 31.48 -0.42 5.03
CA CYS A 77 32.12 -1.47 5.83
C CYS A 77 32.71 -2.58 4.95
N SER A 78 34.02 -2.78 5.03
CA SER A 78 34.73 -3.88 4.33
C SER A 78 34.65 -5.22 5.07
N VAL A 79 34.53 -5.22 6.41
CA VAL A 79 34.35 -6.44 7.24
C VAL A 79 33.20 -7.30 6.71
N ASN A 80 32.05 -6.64 6.53
CA ASN A 80 30.75 -7.28 6.55
C ASN A 80 29.94 -6.94 5.31
N ARG A 81 30.60 -6.83 4.14
CA ARG A 81 29.95 -6.60 2.85
C ARG A 81 28.81 -7.60 2.56
N LEU A 82 28.87 -8.78 3.18
CA LEU A 82 27.79 -9.76 3.21
C LEU A 82 26.46 -9.15 3.70
N ILE A 83 26.43 -8.51 4.88
CA ILE A 83 25.16 -8.05 5.49
C ILE A 83 24.40 -7.06 4.58
N PRO A 84 25.01 -6.01 4.00
CA PRO A 84 24.35 -5.15 3.02
C PRO A 84 23.95 -5.86 1.72
N ILE A 85 24.73 -6.86 1.26
CA ILE A 85 24.37 -7.67 0.08
C ILE A 85 23.10 -8.50 0.34
N TYR A 86 22.96 -9.13 1.52
CA TYR A 86 21.74 -9.87 1.86
C TYR A 86 20.50 -8.95 1.94
N LEU A 87 20.65 -7.73 2.47
CA LEU A 87 19.57 -6.73 2.49
C LEU A 87 19.14 -6.30 1.07
N ILE A 88 20.10 -6.07 0.16
CA ILE A 88 19.81 -5.74 -1.25
C ILE A 88 19.08 -6.89 -1.94
N VAL A 89 19.55 -8.14 -1.75
CA VAL A 89 18.95 -9.33 -2.38
C VAL A 89 17.55 -9.62 -1.82
N ALA A 90 17.36 -9.54 -0.50
CA ALA A 90 16.06 -9.75 0.15
C ALA A 90 15.02 -8.72 -0.34
N GLY A 91 15.31 -7.42 -0.23
CA GLY A 91 14.37 -6.37 -0.64
C GLY A 91 14.01 -6.45 -2.13
N PHE A 92 14.96 -6.81 -3.00
CA PHE A 92 14.67 -6.99 -4.43
C PHE A 92 13.79 -8.23 -4.71
N LEU A 93 14.07 -9.38 -4.08
CA LEU A 93 13.25 -10.59 -4.24
C LEU A 93 11.83 -10.41 -3.68
N GLY A 94 11.69 -9.78 -2.52
CA GLY A 94 10.41 -9.48 -1.88
C GLY A 94 9.56 -8.54 -2.74
N ALA A 95 10.15 -7.45 -3.23
CA ALA A 95 9.50 -6.54 -4.17
C ALA A 95 9.12 -7.23 -5.49
N ALA A 96 10.00 -8.05 -6.08
CA ALA A 96 9.74 -8.77 -7.32
C ALA A 96 8.62 -9.81 -7.18
N ALA A 97 8.60 -10.59 -6.10
CA ALA A 97 7.53 -11.55 -5.82
C ALA A 97 6.17 -10.85 -5.68
N LYS A 98 6.13 -9.69 -5.00
CA LYS A 98 4.94 -8.86 -4.84
C LYS A 98 4.48 -8.23 -6.16
N HIS A 99 5.41 -7.89 -7.06
CA HIS A 99 5.12 -7.34 -8.38
C HIS A 99 4.52 -8.41 -9.30
N ILE A 100 5.17 -9.57 -9.39
CA ILE A 100 4.72 -10.72 -10.18
C ILE A 100 3.33 -11.21 -9.73
N SER A 101 3.03 -11.14 -8.43
CA SER A 101 1.69 -11.43 -7.89
C SER A 101 0.57 -10.56 -8.46
N ARG A 102 0.86 -9.37 -9.02
CA ARG A 102 -0.14 -8.47 -9.63
C ARG A 102 -0.31 -8.70 -11.15
N TYR A 103 0.63 -9.40 -11.79
CA TYR A 103 0.60 -9.77 -13.23
C TYR A 103 0.29 -11.26 -13.45
N ARG A 104 -0.57 -11.84 -12.61
CA ARG A 104 -0.88 -13.28 -12.58
C ARG A 104 -1.81 -13.72 -13.73
N GLN A 105 -1.28 -13.81 -14.94
CA GLN A 105 -2.01 -14.33 -16.12
C GLN A 105 -1.73 -15.80 -16.45
N ASN A 106 -0.57 -16.37 -16.09
CA ASN A 106 -0.15 -17.70 -16.57
C ASN A 106 0.14 -18.70 -15.42
N GLN A 107 -0.05 -19.99 -15.69
CA GLN A 107 0.25 -21.08 -14.75
C GLN A 107 1.73 -21.09 -14.32
N TYR A 108 2.66 -20.77 -15.23
CA TYR A 108 4.08 -20.62 -14.93
C TYR A 108 4.37 -19.51 -13.89
N CYS A 109 3.58 -18.44 -13.86
CA CYS A 109 3.73 -17.37 -12.87
C CYS A 109 3.42 -17.85 -11.45
N PHE A 110 2.56 -18.87 -11.28
CA PHE A 110 2.27 -19.44 -9.95
C PHE A 110 3.46 -20.27 -9.43
N TRP A 111 4.09 -21.07 -10.29
CA TRP A 111 5.32 -21.80 -9.95
C TRP A 111 6.47 -20.84 -9.63
N ALA A 112 6.66 -19.82 -10.47
CA ALA A 112 7.67 -18.77 -10.23
C ALA A 112 7.41 -18.01 -8.91
N MET A 113 6.16 -17.67 -8.60
CA MET A 113 5.80 -16.99 -7.35
C MET A 113 6.09 -17.86 -6.11
N SER A 114 5.74 -19.15 -6.14
CA SER A 114 6.04 -20.09 -5.05
C SER A 114 7.55 -20.27 -4.86
N PHE A 115 8.31 -20.36 -5.96
CA PHE A 115 9.78 -20.44 -5.91
C PHE A 115 10.41 -19.16 -5.34
N LEU A 116 9.97 -17.98 -5.80
CA LEU A 116 10.45 -16.68 -5.29
C LEU A 116 10.15 -16.52 -3.80
N ILE A 117 8.98 -16.94 -3.31
CA ILE A 117 8.64 -16.92 -1.89
C ILE A 117 9.57 -17.86 -1.09
N LEU A 118 9.81 -19.08 -1.58
CA LEU A 118 10.71 -20.04 -0.92
C LEU A 118 12.14 -19.50 -0.83
N VAL A 119 12.66 -18.92 -1.92
CA VAL A 119 14.00 -18.31 -1.95
C VAL A 119 14.05 -17.06 -1.05
N ASN A 120 13.00 -16.23 -1.02
CA ASN A 120 12.95 -15.07 -0.12
C ASN A 120 13.04 -15.49 1.35
N VAL A 121 12.28 -16.50 1.77
CA VAL A 121 12.34 -17.05 3.14
C VAL A 121 13.74 -17.64 3.43
N ALA A 122 14.34 -18.37 2.48
CA ALA A 122 15.68 -18.92 2.65
C ALA A 122 16.76 -17.82 2.78
N VAL A 123 16.69 -16.76 1.97
CA VAL A 123 17.57 -15.59 2.08
C VAL A 123 17.39 -14.87 3.42
N HIS A 124 16.16 -14.75 3.91
CA HIS A 124 15.87 -14.06 5.16
C HIS A 124 16.36 -14.86 6.40
N CYS A 125 16.19 -16.19 6.39
CA CYS A 125 16.80 -17.09 7.39
C CYS A 125 18.35 -17.09 7.33
N LEU A 126 18.95 -16.98 6.13
CA LEU A 126 20.40 -16.87 5.98
C LEU A 126 20.91 -15.49 6.46
N GLY A 127 20.12 -14.43 6.25
CA GLY A 127 20.41 -13.09 6.76
C GLY A 127 20.46 -13.02 8.28
N THR A 128 19.48 -13.61 8.98
CA THR A 128 19.52 -13.70 10.45
C THR A 128 20.70 -14.55 10.94
N TYR A 129 20.95 -15.72 10.35
CA TYR A 129 22.13 -16.52 10.69
C TYR A 129 23.45 -15.74 10.53
N ILE A 130 23.57 -14.92 9.48
CA ILE A 130 24.78 -14.13 9.21
C ILE A 130 24.89 -12.90 10.13
N VAL A 131 23.79 -12.36 10.65
CA VAL A 131 23.82 -11.36 11.72
C VAL A 131 24.20 -12.01 13.07
N TYR A 132 23.71 -13.22 13.37
CA TYR A 132 24.01 -13.91 14.63
C TYR A 132 25.42 -14.55 14.70
N LYS A 133 25.96 -15.11 13.61
CA LYS A 133 27.34 -15.65 13.60
C LYS A 133 28.39 -14.56 13.89
N GLU A 134 28.05 -13.33 13.55
CA GLU A 134 28.91 -12.14 13.58
C GLU A 134 28.74 -11.35 14.89
N TYR A 135 28.07 -11.95 15.88
CA TYR A 135 27.73 -11.36 17.18
C TYR A 135 28.94 -11.26 18.13
N GLN A 136 29.96 -10.53 17.71
CA GLN A 136 30.98 -9.79 18.48
C GLN A 136 31.98 -9.25 17.44
N PRO A 137 31.59 -8.26 16.61
CA PRO A 137 32.48 -7.73 15.58
C PRO A 137 33.69 -7.07 16.23
N ASN A 138 34.87 -7.21 15.63
CA ASN A 138 36.09 -6.61 16.15
C ASN A 138 35.98 -5.07 16.11
N TYR A 139 36.01 -4.44 17.29
CA TYR A 139 35.87 -3.00 17.43
C TYR A 139 37.20 -2.23 17.37
N ASP A 140 38.36 -2.92 17.39
CA ASP A 140 39.67 -2.26 17.40
C ASP A 140 40.04 -1.70 16.02
N PRO A 141 40.16 -0.36 15.84
CA PRO A 141 40.51 0.25 14.55
C PRO A 141 41.98 0.05 14.16
N ARG A 142 42.77 -0.66 14.98
CA ARG A 142 44.19 -0.99 14.73
C ARG A 142 44.42 -2.43 14.28
N ASN A 143 43.48 -3.34 14.57
CA ASN A 143 43.67 -4.79 14.42
C ASN A 143 42.89 -5.39 13.24
N GLY A 144 42.60 -4.58 12.22
CA GLY A 144 42.10 -5.05 10.93
C GLY A 144 40.94 -4.23 10.36
N LEU A 145 40.00 -4.93 9.73
CA LEU A 145 38.82 -4.37 9.12
C LEU A 145 37.88 -3.82 10.23
N TYR A 146 37.54 -2.53 10.17
CA TYR A 146 36.62 -1.87 11.12
C TYR A 146 35.23 -1.68 10.50
N CYS A 147 34.16 -1.81 11.28
CA CYS A 147 32.80 -1.45 10.87
C CYS A 147 32.07 -0.72 11.99
N ASN A 148 31.25 0.27 11.61
CA ASN A 148 30.59 1.13 12.58
C ASN A 148 29.40 0.42 13.26
N ARG A 149 29.38 0.43 14.61
CA ARG A 149 28.39 -0.26 15.45
C ARG A 149 26.93 0.03 15.06
N THR A 150 26.66 1.24 14.58
CA THR A 150 25.33 1.68 14.11
C THR A 150 24.83 0.87 12.91
N THR A 151 25.68 0.52 11.95
CA THR A 151 25.29 -0.25 10.76
C THR A 151 24.82 -1.65 11.12
N TYR A 152 25.52 -2.32 12.04
CA TYR A 152 25.08 -3.61 12.59
C TYR A 152 23.74 -3.47 13.32
N LEU A 153 23.60 -2.44 14.18
CA LEU A 153 22.36 -2.20 14.93
C LEU A 153 21.16 -2.01 13.99
N VAL A 154 21.31 -1.18 12.95
CA VAL A 154 20.24 -0.91 11.97
C VAL A 154 19.83 -2.20 11.24
N ALA A 155 20.79 -3.02 10.79
CA ALA A 155 20.46 -4.30 10.15
C ALA A 155 19.68 -5.23 11.09
N PHE A 156 20.09 -5.34 12.37
CA PHE A 156 19.38 -6.13 13.37
C PHE A 156 17.97 -5.61 13.68
N TRP A 157 17.80 -4.28 13.79
CA TRP A 157 16.49 -3.66 14.03
C TRP A 157 15.54 -3.83 12.85
N ILE A 158 16.01 -3.68 11.60
CA ILE A 158 15.19 -3.90 10.39
C ILE A 158 14.69 -5.35 10.32
N LEU A 159 15.57 -6.34 10.51
CA LEU A 159 15.17 -7.75 10.59
C LEU A 159 14.12 -7.98 11.69
N THR A 160 14.35 -7.43 12.89
CA THR A 160 13.42 -7.56 14.03
C THR A 160 12.04 -6.99 13.72
N ILE A 161 11.97 -5.87 12.98
CA ILE A 161 10.71 -5.25 12.55
C ILE A 161 9.99 -6.14 11.51
N GLU A 162 10.69 -6.67 10.50
CA GLU A 162 10.06 -7.53 9.48
C GLU A 162 9.50 -8.83 10.11
N TYR A 163 10.28 -9.52 10.95
CA TYR A 163 9.79 -10.71 11.67
C TYR A 163 8.57 -10.39 12.55
N THR A 164 8.57 -9.24 13.23
CA THR A 164 7.45 -8.80 14.08
C THR A 164 6.20 -8.54 13.24
N LEU A 165 6.33 -7.87 12.10
CA LEU A 165 5.22 -7.63 11.16
C LEU A 165 4.69 -8.94 10.57
N MET A 166 5.57 -9.90 10.22
CA MET A 166 5.17 -11.23 9.74
C MET A 166 4.36 -11.99 10.81
N VAL A 167 4.87 -12.07 12.05
CA VAL A 167 4.20 -12.77 13.16
C VAL A 167 2.85 -12.12 13.48
N LEU A 168 2.78 -10.78 13.52
CA LEU A 168 1.55 -10.03 13.74
C LEU A 168 0.52 -10.28 12.62
N PHE A 169 0.95 -10.30 11.35
CA PHE A 169 0.05 -10.56 10.22
C PHE A 169 -0.51 -12.00 10.24
N VAL A 170 0.33 -12.98 10.60
CA VAL A 170 -0.09 -14.38 10.78
C VAL A 170 -1.06 -14.50 11.95
N PHE A 171 -0.78 -13.87 13.10
CA PHE A 171 -1.64 -13.88 14.28
C PHE A 171 -3.03 -13.29 13.99
N LEU A 172 -3.08 -12.09 13.40
CA LEU A 172 -4.35 -11.46 13.00
C LEU A 172 -5.13 -12.31 11.98
N SER A 173 -4.44 -12.95 11.03
CA SER A 173 -5.07 -13.85 10.06
C SER A 173 -5.69 -15.08 10.73
N ILE A 174 -4.99 -15.69 11.70
CA ILE A 174 -5.50 -16.84 12.47
C ILE A 174 -6.70 -16.41 13.33
N CYS A 175 -6.63 -15.29 14.05
CA CYS A 175 -7.75 -14.77 14.83
C CYS A 175 -8.99 -14.50 13.96
N PHE A 176 -8.82 -13.89 12.79
CA PHE A 176 -9.91 -13.66 11.84
C PHE A 176 -10.54 -14.97 11.34
N LEU A 177 -9.72 -15.96 10.97
CA LEU A 177 -10.20 -17.27 10.55
C LEU A 177 -10.95 -18.00 11.67
N LEU A 178 -10.48 -17.93 12.92
CA LEU A 178 -11.15 -18.52 14.08
C LEU A 178 -12.52 -17.88 14.34
N MET A 179 -12.61 -16.54 14.33
CA MET A 179 -13.89 -15.83 14.48
C MET A 179 -14.89 -16.19 13.38
N ARG A 180 -14.43 -16.23 12.12
CA ARG A 180 -15.27 -16.59 10.96
C ARG A 180 -15.74 -18.04 11.01
N ASN A 181 -14.89 -18.96 11.43
CA ASN A 181 -15.24 -20.38 11.58
C ASN A 181 -16.21 -20.61 12.76
N ALA A 182 -16.09 -19.84 13.85
CA ALA A 182 -17.04 -19.86 14.97
C ALA A 182 -18.44 -19.38 14.53
N PHE A 183 -18.51 -18.31 13.72
CA PHE A 183 -19.77 -17.82 13.16
C PHE A 183 -20.46 -18.88 12.28
N HIS A 184 -19.74 -19.50 11.34
CA HIS A 184 -20.29 -20.56 10.48
C HIS A 184 -20.74 -21.81 11.26
N LYS A 185 -20.20 -22.08 12.45
CA LYS A 185 -20.65 -23.22 13.28
C LYS A 185 -21.98 -22.97 14.00
N ASN A 186 -22.44 -21.72 14.06
CA ASN A 186 -23.63 -21.30 14.80
C ASN A 186 -24.81 -20.92 13.86
N THR A 187 -24.74 -21.28 12.58
CA THR A 187 -25.79 -21.07 11.56
C THR A 187 -26.13 -22.39 10.88
#